data_AF-A0A3B0Y428-F1
#
_entry.id   AF-A0A3B0Y428-F1
#
_cell.length_a   1.000
_cell.length_b   1.000
_cell.length_c   1.000
_cell.angle_alpha   90.00
_cell.angle_beta   90.00
_cell.angle_gamma   90.00
#
_symmetry.space_group_name_H-M   'P 1'
#
loop_
_entity.id
_entity.type
_entity.pdbx_description
1 polymer ?
#
loop_
_entity_poly.entity_id
_entity_poly.type
_entity_poly.pdbx_seq_one_letter_code
_entity_poly.pdbx_strand_id
1 'polypeptide(L)'
;MPKPRSAQVSLEATPFYHCTSRCVRRAFLCGFNVDTNKDYEYRRQWLEEKLLDTADVFAVDICSYAIMSNHYHVVLHINKAQAEAWNFDEVIHQWHKLYSGHTLSQRYLRKDKMGKAEMARLKEIVEEWRDRLMSLSWFMRTVNEPIARLANAEDKCTGHFWAPVFAPANPAYHTSCI
;
A
#
# COMPACT_ATOMS: atom_id res chain seq x y z
N MET A 1 -15.54 7.32 -20.40
CA MET A 1 -14.20 6.68 -20.33
C MET A 1 -13.78 6.54 -18.87
N PRO A 2 -13.11 5.45 -18.47
CA PRO A 2 -12.51 5.36 -17.14
C PRO A 2 -11.46 6.46 -16.98
N LYS A 3 -11.49 7.21 -15.88
CA LYS A 3 -10.45 8.19 -15.58
C LYS A 3 -9.18 7.48 -15.08
N PRO A 4 -7.98 7.98 -15.43
CA PRO A 4 -6.74 7.47 -14.85
C PRO A 4 -6.73 7.68 -13.33
N ARG A 5 -6.13 6.74 -12.58
CA ARG A 5 -6.17 6.71 -11.10
C ARG A 5 -5.66 7.98 -10.43
N SER A 6 -4.64 8.62 -11.00
CA SER A 6 -4.13 9.91 -10.54
C SER A 6 -5.19 11.01 -10.56
N ALA A 7 -6.19 10.90 -11.43
CA ALA A 7 -7.31 11.83 -11.52
C ALA A 7 -8.54 11.40 -10.68
N GLN A 8 -8.45 10.29 -9.93
CA GLN A 8 -9.49 9.80 -9.03
C GLN A 8 -9.21 10.14 -7.56
N VAL A 9 -7.98 10.54 -7.22
CA VAL A 9 -7.58 10.99 -5.88
C VAL A 9 -7.47 12.50 -5.92
N SER A 10 -8.28 13.19 -5.11
CA SER A 10 -8.22 14.63 -4.90
C SER A 10 -8.34 14.93 -3.42
N LEU A 11 -7.24 15.38 -2.82
CA LEU A 11 -7.22 15.80 -1.41
C LEU A 11 -8.07 17.04 -1.17
N GLU A 12 -8.32 17.85 -2.20
CA GLU A 12 -9.26 18.98 -2.13
C GLU A 12 -10.71 18.49 -1.96
N ALA A 13 -11.06 17.36 -2.55
CA ALA A 13 -12.41 16.80 -2.46
C ALA A 13 -12.61 16.00 -1.16
N THR A 14 -11.66 15.12 -0.82
CA THR A 14 -11.68 14.34 0.42
C THR A 14 -10.31 13.71 0.68
N PRO A 15 -9.86 13.63 1.95
CA PRO A 15 -8.70 12.83 2.32
C PRO A 15 -9.04 11.36 2.58
N PHE A 16 -10.33 10.98 2.62
CA PHE A 16 -10.79 9.61 2.91
C PHE A 16 -11.15 8.83 1.64
N TYR A 17 -10.67 7.58 1.56
CA TYR A 17 -10.88 6.69 0.41
C TYR A 17 -11.21 5.27 0.86
N HIS A 18 -12.25 4.69 0.26
CA HIS A 18 -12.55 3.28 0.40
C HIS A 18 -11.89 2.49 -0.71
N CYS A 19 -11.19 1.42 -0.34
CA CYS A 19 -10.15 0.79 -1.12
C CYS A 19 -10.39 -0.73 -1.08
N THR A 20 -10.40 -1.40 -2.24
CA THR A 20 -10.77 -2.83 -2.33
C THR A 20 -9.81 -3.63 -3.20
N SER A 21 -9.37 -4.79 -2.73
CA SER A 21 -8.60 -5.74 -3.56
C SER A 21 -9.27 -7.12 -3.54
N ARG A 22 -9.50 -7.69 -4.73
CA ARG A 22 -10.15 -8.99 -4.91
C ARG A 22 -9.20 -9.99 -5.54
N CYS A 23 -9.22 -11.23 -5.05
CA CYS A 23 -8.48 -12.34 -5.63
C CYS A 23 -9.05 -12.74 -6.99
N VAL A 24 -8.19 -13.18 -7.90
CA VAL A 24 -8.59 -13.80 -9.17
C VAL A 24 -8.51 -15.32 -9.07
N ARG A 25 -8.89 -16.04 -10.14
CA ARG A 25 -8.76 -17.50 -10.26
C ARG A 25 -9.50 -18.31 -9.19
N ARG A 26 -10.53 -17.72 -8.57
CA ARG A 26 -11.25 -18.29 -7.42
C ARG A 26 -10.29 -18.64 -6.26
N ALA A 27 -9.15 -17.96 -6.16
CA ALA A 27 -8.21 -18.13 -5.08
C ALA A 27 -8.80 -17.63 -3.76
N PHE A 28 -8.43 -18.29 -2.67
CA PHE A 28 -8.81 -17.90 -1.32
C PHE A 28 -7.75 -16.96 -0.77
N LEU A 29 -8.19 -15.74 -0.40
CA LEU A 29 -7.44 -14.85 0.46
C LEU A 29 -7.33 -15.44 1.85
N CYS A 30 -8.44 -15.91 2.42
CA CYS A 30 -8.51 -16.59 3.71
C CYS A 30 -9.79 -17.44 3.80
N GLY A 31 -9.97 -18.15 4.91
CA GLY A 31 -11.14 -18.97 5.18
C GLY A 31 -11.08 -20.39 4.64
N PHE A 32 -12.13 -21.15 4.91
CA PHE A 32 -12.20 -22.56 4.58
C PHE A 32 -12.78 -22.80 3.18
N ASN A 33 -12.05 -23.55 2.36
CA ASN A 33 -12.50 -24.00 1.05
C ASN A 33 -13.11 -25.40 1.16
N VAL A 34 -14.45 -25.45 1.13
CA VAL A 34 -15.24 -26.69 1.22
C VAL A 34 -14.98 -27.67 0.09
N ASP A 35 -14.69 -27.20 -1.13
CA ASP A 35 -14.50 -28.05 -2.31
C ASP A 35 -13.17 -28.82 -2.25
N THR A 36 -12.17 -28.26 -1.56
CA THR A 36 -10.83 -28.85 -1.44
C THR A 36 -10.49 -29.32 -0.03
N ASN A 37 -11.39 -29.09 0.94
CA ASN A 37 -11.19 -29.36 2.36
C ASN A 37 -9.90 -28.72 2.90
N LYS A 38 -9.59 -27.48 2.46
CA LYS A 38 -8.40 -26.73 2.86
C LYS A 38 -8.78 -25.47 3.62
N ASP A 39 -8.06 -25.22 4.71
CA ASP A 39 -8.21 -24.00 5.50
C ASP A 39 -7.11 -23.00 5.17
N TYR A 40 -7.50 -21.78 4.81
CA TYR A 40 -6.61 -20.64 4.53
C TYR A 40 -6.78 -19.52 5.54
N GLU A 41 -7.51 -19.71 6.64
CA GLU A 41 -7.85 -18.64 7.59
C GLU A 41 -6.63 -17.92 8.17
N TYR A 42 -5.51 -18.63 8.35
CA TYR A 42 -4.25 -18.05 8.80
C TYR A 42 -3.70 -16.94 7.88
N ARG A 43 -4.05 -16.94 6.58
CA ARG A 43 -3.64 -15.88 5.65
C ARG A 43 -4.32 -14.54 5.95
N ARG A 44 -5.42 -14.53 6.72
CA ARG A 44 -6.06 -13.29 7.20
C ARG A 44 -5.06 -12.47 8.03
N GLN A 45 -4.36 -13.14 8.94
CA GLN A 45 -3.38 -12.50 9.82
C GLN A 45 -2.23 -11.89 9.00
N TRP A 46 -1.75 -12.56 7.95
CA TRP A 46 -0.73 -11.99 7.06
C TRP A 46 -1.15 -10.63 6.48
N LEU A 47 -2.41 -10.52 6.04
CA LEU A 47 -2.93 -9.29 5.47
C LEU A 47 -3.16 -8.22 6.55
N GLU A 48 -3.72 -8.60 7.69
CA GLU A 48 -3.99 -7.69 8.82
C GLU A 48 -2.69 -7.07 9.36
N GLU A 49 -1.70 -7.90 9.69
CA GLU A 49 -0.38 -7.43 10.12
C GLU A 49 0.25 -6.53 9.07
N LYS A 50 0.21 -6.94 7.80
CA LYS A 50 0.81 -6.14 6.73
C LYS A 50 0.12 -4.79 6.54
N LEU A 51 -1.20 -4.71 6.70
CA LEU A 51 -1.95 -3.45 6.65
C LEU A 51 -1.47 -2.50 7.75
N LEU A 52 -1.44 -2.98 9.00
CA LEU A 52 -1.05 -2.18 10.16
C LEU A 52 0.42 -1.75 10.09
N ASP A 53 1.34 -2.67 9.77
CA ASP A 53 2.76 -2.37 9.58
C ASP A 53 2.98 -1.33 8.47
N THR A 54 2.17 -1.36 7.41
CA THR A 54 2.29 -0.38 6.32
C THR A 54 1.80 0.99 6.76
N ALA A 55 0.73 1.06 7.57
CA ALA A 55 0.21 2.31 8.12
C ALA A 55 1.19 2.99 9.10
N ASP A 56 2.00 2.21 9.83
CA ASP A 56 3.03 2.76 10.72
C ASP A 56 4.19 3.46 9.98
N VAL A 57 4.32 3.22 8.67
CA VAL A 57 5.38 3.81 7.84
C VAL A 57 4.85 4.92 6.94
N PHE A 58 3.67 4.73 6.37
CA PHE A 58 3.04 5.69 5.48
C PHE A 58 2.39 6.83 6.25
N ALA A 59 2.24 7.99 5.61
CA ALA A 59 1.36 9.04 6.07
C ALA A 59 -0.09 8.77 5.62
N VAL A 60 -0.57 7.57 5.94
CA VAL A 60 -1.90 7.07 5.57
C VAL A 60 -2.45 6.29 6.74
N ASP A 61 -3.52 6.79 7.35
CA ASP A 61 -4.17 6.15 8.48
C ASP A 61 -5.20 5.13 7.98
N ILE A 62 -5.34 4.03 8.71
CA ILE A 62 -6.43 3.06 8.50
C ILE A 62 -7.60 3.45 9.41
N CYS A 63 -8.73 3.83 8.81
CA CYS A 63 -9.94 4.14 9.56
C CYS A 63 -10.73 2.87 9.90
N SER A 64 -10.78 1.93 8.96
CA SER A 64 -11.45 0.63 9.15
C SER A 64 -11.01 -0.35 8.06
N TYR A 65 -11.20 -1.65 8.30
CA TYR A 65 -11.02 -2.68 7.28
C TYR A 65 -11.95 -3.87 7.52
N ALA A 66 -12.19 -4.66 6.47
CA ALA A 66 -12.92 -5.91 6.52
C ALA A 66 -12.28 -6.90 5.53
N ILE A 67 -11.92 -8.08 6.02
CA ILE A 67 -11.28 -9.14 5.23
C ILE A 67 -12.29 -10.27 5.02
N MET A 68 -12.51 -10.68 3.77
CA MET A 68 -13.39 -11.79 3.41
C MET A 68 -12.58 -12.86 2.69
N SER A 69 -13.21 -13.99 2.39
CA SER A 69 -12.50 -15.16 1.87
C SER A 69 -11.79 -14.93 0.53
N ASN A 70 -12.22 -13.96 -0.28
CA ASN A 70 -11.66 -13.71 -1.62
C ASN A 70 -11.40 -12.23 -1.93
N HIS A 71 -11.57 -11.33 -0.96
CA HIS A 71 -11.27 -9.91 -1.11
C HIS A 71 -11.13 -9.24 0.25
N TYR A 72 -10.71 -7.98 0.27
CA TYR A 72 -10.79 -7.13 1.45
C TYR A 72 -11.19 -5.70 1.07
N HIS A 73 -11.77 -5.02 2.05
CA HIS A 73 -12.07 -3.60 2.04
C HIS A 73 -11.20 -2.91 3.09
N VAL A 74 -10.69 -1.72 2.78
CA VAL A 74 -10.00 -0.85 3.73
C VAL A 74 -10.44 0.59 3.48
N VAL A 75 -10.70 1.34 4.54
CA VAL A 75 -10.95 2.78 4.48
C VAL A 75 -9.70 3.48 4.98
N LEU A 76 -9.12 4.30 4.11
CA LEU A 76 -7.84 4.97 4.30
C LEU A 76 -8.04 6.48 4.37
N HIS A 77 -7.26 7.13 5.22
CA HIS A 77 -7.18 8.58 5.34
C HIS A 77 -5.76 9.03 4.98
N ILE A 78 -5.61 9.91 3.98
CA ILE A 78 -4.31 10.45 3.61
C ILE A 78 -3.95 11.58 4.59
N ASN A 79 -2.96 11.35 5.45
CA ASN A 79 -2.54 12.29 6.47
C ASN A 79 -1.47 13.26 5.93
N LYS A 80 -1.91 14.18 5.07
CA LYS A 80 -1.02 15.17 4.44
C LYS A 80 -0.24 16.00 5.48
N ALA A 81 -0.88 16.36 6.59
CA ALA A 81 -0.23 17.14 7.65
C ALA A 81 0.95 16.38 8.27
N GLN A 82 0.81 15.09 8.54
CA GLN A 82 1.91 14.26 9.04
C GLN A 82 3.06 14.19 8.02
N ALA A 83 2.72 13.97 6.75
CA ALA A 83 3.73 13.92 5.70
C ALA A 83 4.49 15.24 5.56
N GLU A 84 3.82 16.39 5.64
CA GLU A 84 4.44 17.72 5.58
C GLU A 84 5.26 18.04 6.84
N ALA A 85 4.86 17.52 7.99
CA ALA A 85 5.58 17.71 9.25
C ALA A 85 6.93 16.97 9.28
N TRP A 86 7.09 15.89 8.52
CA TRP A 86 8.37 15.17 8.48
C TRP A 86 9.50 16.03 7.92
N ASN A 87 10.62 16.03 8.61
CA ASN A 87 11.85 16.59 8.10
C ASN A 87 12.52 15.65 7.08
N PHE A 88 13.60 16.12 6.49
CA PHE A 88 14.36 15.41 5.47
C PHE A 88 14.82 14.00 5.90
N ASP A 89 15.34 13.89 7.13
CA ASP A 89 15.89 12.66 7.67
C ASP A 89 14.75 11.68 8.00
N GLU A 90 13.64 12.19 8.54
CA GLU A 90 12.45 11.38 8.85
C GLU A 90 11.87 10.72 7.59
N VAL A 91 11.76 11.43 6.47
CA VAL A 91 11.28 10.84 5.20
C VAL A 91 12.22 9.73 4.73
N ILE A 92 13.55 9.93 4.82
CA ILE A 92 14.53 8.88 4.49
C ILE A 92 14.33 7.67 5.40
N HIS A 93 14.21 7.88 6.71
CA HIS A 93 14.04 6.81 7.68
C HIS A 93 12.75 6.03 7.46
N GLN A 94 11.62 6.70 7.21
CA GLN A 94 10.36 6.03 6.90
C GLN A 94 10.48 5.19 5.62
N TRP A 95 11.05 5.75 4.55
CA TRP A 95 11.26 4.99 3.32
C TRP A 95 12.15 3.76 3.54
N HIS A 96 13.19 3.88 4.37
CA HIS A 96 14.13 2.80 4.68
C HIS A 96 13.53 1.66 5.52
N LYS A 97 12.40 1.89 6.22
CA LYS A 97 11.69 0.81 6.92
C LYS A 97 11.11 -0.23 5.96
N LEU A 98 10.82 0.14 4.72
CA LEU A 98 10.19 -0.73 3.72
C LEU A 98 11.11 -1.11 2.57
N TYR A 99 12.05 -0.23 2.22
CA TYR A 99 12.90 -0.40 1.05
C TYR A 99 14.36 -0.11 1.39
N SER A 100 15.29 -0.67 0.63
CA SER A 100 16.73 -0.42 0.82
C SER A 100 17.16 1.03 0.56
N GLY A 101 16.28 1.85 -0.03
CA GLY A 101 16.54 3.24 -0.40
C GLY A 101 17.49 3.40 -1.59
N HIS A 102 18.03 4.61 -1.74
CA HIS A 102 19.01 4.97 -2.77
C HIS A 102 20.43 5.02 -2.17
N THR A 103 21.47 4.74 -2.96
CA THR A 103 22.87 4.78 -2.50
C THR A 103 23.25 6.11 -1.84
N LEU A 104 22.76 7.22 -2.40
CA LEU A 104 22.94 8.56 -1.82
C LEU A 104 22.30 8.70 -0.42
N SER A 105 21.11 8.14 -0.21
CA SER A 105 20.44 8.19 1.10
C SER A 105 21.21 7.37 2.15
N GLN A 106 21.78 6.22 1.77
CA GLN A 106 22.60 5.41 2.66
C GLN A 106 23.91 6.12 3.01
N ARG A 107 24.57 6.75 2.03
CA ARG A 107 25.76 7.58 2.26
C ARG A 107 25.47 8.75 3.18
N TYR A 108 24.33 9.41 2.96
CA TYR A 108 23.85 10.51 3.79
C TYR A 108 23.64 10.07 5.24
N LEU A 109 22.96 8.94 5.48
CA LEU A 109 22.76 8.40 6.83
C LEU A 109 24.07 8.00 7.53
N ARG A 110 25.09 7.57 6.78
CA ARG A 110 26.44 7.32 7.31
C ARG A 110 27.27 8.58 7.56
N LYS A 111 26.74 9.76 7.22
CA LYS A 111 27.43 11.05 7.30
C LYS A 111 28.68 11.10 6.41
N ASP A 112 28.67 10.38 5.29
CA ASP A 112 29.73 10.44 4.30
C ASP A 112 29.81 11.86 3.69
N LYS A 113 30.99 12.30 3.25
CA LYS A 113 31.12 13.58 2.52
C LYS A 113 30.30 13.51 1.22
N MET A 114 29.45 14.51 1.01
CA MET A 114 28.61 14.65 -0.18
C MET A 114 28.85 15.98 -0.86
N GLY A 115 29.00 15.95 -2.19
CA GLY A 115 29.07 17.15 -3.01
C GLY A 115 27.71 17.84 -3.15
N LYS A 116 27.71 19.09 -3.63
CA LYS A 116 26.47 19.87 -3.84
C LYS A 116 25.49 19.17 -4.81
N ALA A 117 26.00 18.59 -5.89
CA ALA A 117 25.18 17.86 -6.87
C ALA A 117 24.56 16.58 -6.28
N GLU A 118 25.33 15.83 -5.48
CA GLU A 118 24.84 14.63 -4.81
C GLU A 118 23.73 14.97 -3.81
N MET A 119 23.89 16.07 -3.06
CA MET A 119 22.83 16.52 -2.16
C MET A 119 21.61 17.06 -2.90
N ALA A 120 21.79 17.80 -4.00
CA ALA A 120 20.66 18.26 -4.80
C ALA A 120 19.84 17.06 -5.31
N ARG A 121 20.51 16.03 -5.84
CA ARG A 121 19.83 14.83 -6.32
C ARG A 121 19.15 14.05 -5.19
N LEU A 122 19.78 13.92 -4.03
CA LEU A 122 19.13 13.27 -2.90
C LEU A 122 17.89 14.03 -2.45
N LYS A 123 17.88 15.37 -2.51
CA LYS A 123 16.69 16.16 -2.18
C LYS A 123 15.50 15.86 -3.08
N GLU A 124 15.72 15.81 -4.39
CA GLU A 124 14.66 15.42 -5.34
C GLU A 124 14.09 14.03 -5.03
N ILE A 125 14.97 13.07 -4.72
CA ILE A 125 14.57 11.70 -4.38
C ILE A 125 13.73 11.67 -3.10
N VAL A 126 14.11 12.45 -2.08
CA VAL A 126 13.40 12.48 -0.80
C VAL A 126 12.02 13.13 -0.95
N GLU A 127 11.87 14.19 -1.74
CA GLU A 127 10.55 14.75 -2.02
C GLU A 127 9.66 13.75 -2.78
N GLU A 128 10.22 13.01 -3.75
CA GLU A 128 9.49 11.92 -4.41
C GLU A 128 9.05 10.85 -3.40
N TRP A 129 9.87 10.52 -2.40
CA TRP A 129 9.49 9.57 -1.35
C TRP A 129 8.39 10.10 -0.45
N ARG A 130 8.41 11.38 -0.09
CA ARG A 130 7.33 12.02 0.67
C ARG A 130 5.99 11.87 -0.05
N ASP A 131 5.95 12.15 -1.35
CA ASP A 131 4.75 11.97 -2.17
C ASP A 131 4.28 10.50 -2.20
N ARG A 132 5.22 9.57 -2.32
CA ARG A 132 4.92 8.14 -2.34
C ARG A 132 4.40 7.62 -1.00
N LEU A 133 4.94 8.11 0.12
CA LEU A 133 4.49 7.76 1.48
C LEU A 133 3.09 8.29 1.80
N MET A 134 2.52 9.19 0.98
CA MET A 134 1.11 9.59 1.04
C MET A 134 0.23 8.90 -0.02
N SER A 135 0.82 8.12 -0.92
CA SER A 135 0.11 7.60 -2.08
C SER A 135 -0.63 6.31 -1.77
N LEU A 136 -1.96 6.32 -1.93
CA LEU A 136 -2.79 5.11 -1.82
C LEU A 136 -2.33 4.00 -2.76
N SER A 137 -1.84 4.32 -3.96
CA SER A 137 -1.35 3.31 -4.89
C SER A 137 -0.09 2.63 -4.39
N TRP A 138 0.81 3.38 -3.75
CA TRP A 138 2.01 2.81 -3.12
C TRP A 138 1.64 2.03 -1.86
N PHE A 139 0.75 2.55 -1.02
CA PHE A 139 0.24 1.85 0.14
C PHE A 139 -0.34 0.48 -0.24
N MET A 140 -1.30 0.47 -1.16
CA MET A 140 -1.95 -0.75 -1.61
C MET A 140 -0.99 -1.72 -2.29
N ARG A 141 0.02 -1.22 -3.04
CA ARG A 141 1.06 -2.06 -3.63
C ARG A 141 1.91 -2.73 -2.55
N THR A 142 2.34 -1.98 -1.54
CA THR A 142 3.15 -2.48 -0.42
C THR A 142 2.43 -3.56 0.38
N VAL A 143 1.11 -3.42 0.54
CA VAL A 143 0.27 -4.42 1.19
C VAL A 143 0.07 -5.64 0.30
N ASN A 144 -0.32 -5.43 -0.96
CA ASN A 144 -0.78 -6.52 -1.83
C ASN A 144 0.34 -7.42 -2.36
N GLU A 145 1.52 -6.87 -2.66
CA GLU A 145 2.59 -7.62 -3.33
C GLU A 145 3.12 -8.80 -2.49
N PRO A 146 3.41 -8.64 -1.18
CA PRO A 146 3.88 -9.77 -0.36
C PRO A 146 2.83 -10.86 -0.21
N ILE A 147 1.55 -10.48 -0.03
CA ILE A 147 0.44 -11.43 0.10
C ILE A 147 0.27 -12.22 -1.20
N ALA A 148 0.34 -11.56 -2.36
CA ALA A 148 0.29 -12.22 -3.65
C ALA A 148 1.43 -13.22 -3.82
N ARG A 149 2.65 -12.86 -3.42
CA ARG A 149 3.81 -13.75 -3.49
C ARG A 149 3.67 -14.97 -2.59
N LEU A 150 3.28 -14.76 -1.33
CA LEU A 150 3.12 -15.84 -0.35
C LEU A 150 2.02 -16.82 -0.80
N ALA A 151 0.84 -16.29 -1.14
CA ALA A 151 -0.28 -17.11 -1.60
C ALA A 151 0.05 -17.86 -2.89
N ASN A 152 0.65 -17.21 -3.89
CA ASN A 152 1.02 -17.88 -5.14
C ASN A 152 2.08 -18.97 -4.93
N ALA A 153 3.06 -18.75 -4.05
CA ALA A 153 4.08 -19.74 -3.74
C ALA A 153 3.47 -20.97 -3.04
N GLU A 154 2.58 -20.76 -2.08
CA GLU A 154 1.87 -21.82 -1.38
C GLU A 154 0.91 -22.60 -2.31
N ASP A 155 0.19 -21.88 -3.17
CA ASP A 155 -0.72 -22.44 -4.17
C ASP A 155 0.02 -23.05 -5.38
N LYS A 156 1.37 -22.97 -5.41
CA LYS A 156 2.24 -23.47 -6.49
C LYS A 156 1.82 -22.98 -7.87
N CYS A 157 1.46 -21.70 -7.98
CA CYS A 157 0.95 -21.10 -9.21
C CYS A 157 1.72 -19.83 -9.60
N THR A 158 1.61 -19.47 -10.88
CA THR A 158 2.18 -18.22 -11.43
C THR A 158 1.05 -17.29 -11.90
N GLY A 159 1.39 -16.02 -12.12
CA GLY A 159 0.46 -14.99 -12.58
C GLY A 159 -0.18 -14.17 -11.46
N HIS A 160 -1.26 -13.46 -11.79
CA HIS A 160 -1.88 -12.51 -10.87
C HIS A 160 -2.65 -13.22 -9.74
N PHE A 161 -2.45 -12.75 -8.52
CA PHE A 161 -3.28 -13.09 -7.37
C PHE A 161 -4.43 -12.10 -7.20
N TRP A 162 -4.17 -10.81 -7.35
CA TRP A 162 -5.16 -9.74 -7.28
C TRP A 162 -5.69 -9.34 -8.66
N ALA A 163 -6.93 -8.90 -8.71
CA ALA A 163 -7.50 -8.28 -9.90
C ALA A 163 -6.72 -7.00 -10.26
N PRO A 164 -6.53 -6.69 -11.56
CA PRO A 164 -5.74 -5.53 -12.01
C PRO A 164 -6.35 -4.18 -11.65
N VAL A 165 -7.62 -4.16 -11.21
CA VAL A 165 -8.35 -2.97 -10.80
C VAL A 165 -8.56 -2.98 -9.29
N PHE A 166 -7.67 -2.30 -8.58
CA PHE A 166 -8.05 -1.61 -7.37
C PHE A 166 -8.82 -0.34 -7.77
N ALA A 167 -10.02 -0.15 -7.21
CA ALA A 167 -10.83 1.04 -7.42
C ALA A 167 -11.03 1.74 -6.06
N PRO A 168 -10.73 3.05 -5.94
CA PRO A 168 -11.31 3.83 -4.86
C PRO A 168 -12.83 3.81 -5.07
N ALA A 169 -13.58 3.20 -4.15
CA ALA A 169 -15.03 3.29 -4.21
C ALA A 169 -15.41 4.76 -4.01
N ASN A 170 -16.12 5.32 -5.00
CA ASN A 170 -16.57 6.69 -4.96
C ASN A 170 -17.58 6.84 -3.81
N PRO A 171 -17.37 7.74 -2.82
CA PRO A 171 -18.33 7.95 -1.74
C PRO A 171 -19.70 8.46 -2.24
N ALA A 172 -19.80 8.91 -3.49
CA ALA A 172 -21.06 9.37 -4.09
C ALA A 172 -22.03 8.24 -4.50
N TYR A 173 -21.66 6.96 -4.38
CA TYR A 173 -22.56 5.84 -4.69
C TYR A 173 -22.53 4.79 -3.58
N HIS A 174 -23.23 5.09 -2.47
CA HIS A 174 -23.84 4.06 -1.63
C HIS A 174 -24.94 3.33 -2.41
N THR A 175 -24.57 2.53 -3.41
CA THR A 175 -25.46 1.50 -3.98
C THR A 175 -24.61 0.52 -4.79
N SER A 176 -24.19 -0.55 -4.12
CA SER A 176 -24.49 -1.89 -4.59
C SER A 176 -24.07 -2.87 -3.49
N CYS A 177 -25.07 -3.35 -2.77
CA CYS A 177 -25.04 -4.64 -2.12
C CYS A 177 -24.65 -5.73 -3.14
N ILE A 178 -24.02 -6.78 -2.59
CA ILE A 178 -23.68 -8.10 -3.15
C ILE A 178 -22.35 -8.16 -3.93
#